data_AF-A0A6L3MMX9-F1
#
_entry.id   AF-A0A6L3MMX9-F1
#
_cell.length_a   1.000
_cell.length_b   1.000
_cell.length_c   1.000
_cell.angle_alpha   90.00
_cell.angle_beta   90.00
_cell.angle_gamma   90.00
#
_symmetry.space_group_name_H-M   'P 1'
#
loop_
_entity.id
_entity.type
_entity.pdbx_description
1 polymer ?
#
loop_
_entity_poly.entity_id
_entity_poly.type
_entity_poly.pdbx_seq_one_letter_code
_entity_poly.pdbx_strand_id
1 'polypeptide(L)'
;AASAATAGLPATTVHLPFASLGAFDPLHLRGADDARTINAGVRLDRVVTGARLRLTYAYSPSLVFPMSHLKVSMNGEVVATVPFDATRAGRTVTQDIPIDPRYFSDFNQIGLRLIAHYTLDHCEDPSSSALWADVSPTSELILDESPVRLPNDLALLPAPFFDRRDNGLLRLPFVLPASPDSATLRSAGVLASWFGALADYRQARFPVAATLPADDQAVVVGTAAT
;
A
#
# COMPACT_ATOMS: atom_id res chain seq x y z
N ALA A 1 21.91 -25.95 22.38
CA ALA A 1 20.90 -24.91 22.11
C ALA A 1 21.58 -23.55 22.24
N ALA A 2 22.09 -23.00 21.14
CA ALA A 2 22.59 -21.63 21.11
C ALA A 2 21.43 -20.75 20.62
N SER A 3 20.90 -19.91 21.49
CA SER A 3 19.98 -18.84 21.13
C SER A 3 20.76 -17.84 20.28
N ALA A 4 20.69 -17.99 18.95
CA ALA A 4 21.06 -16.93 18.06
C ALA A 4 20.03 -15.82 18.26
N ALA A 5 20.45 -14.75 18.94
CA ALA A 5 19.72 -13.49 18.97
C ALA A 5 19.54 -13.04 17.52
N THR A 6 18.37 -13.34 16.95
CA THR A 6 18.01 -12.88 15.62
C THR A 6 17.74 -11.40 15.79
N ALA A 7 18.62 -10.56 15.25
CA ALA A 7 18.38 -9.12 15.15
C ALA A 7 16.98 -8.94 14.56
N GLY A 8 16.03 -8.44 15.36
CA GLY A 8 14.72 -8.10 14.84
C GLY A 8 14.92 -7.07 13.74
N LEU A 9 14.27 -7.25 12.60
CA LEU A 9 14.25 -6.24 11.55
C LEU A 9 13.90 -4.89 12.20
N PRO A 10 14.60 -3.79 11.89
CA PRO A 10 14.28 -2.53 12.52
C PRO A 10 12.84 -2.12 12.18
N ALA A 11 12.27 -1.25 13.01
CA ALA A 11 11.08 -0.52 12.61
C ALA A 11 11.40 0.27 11.33
N THR A 12 10.46 0.29 10.40
CA THR A 12 10.64 0.85 9.07
C THR A 12 9.47 1.74 8.72
N THR A 13 9.77 2.91 8.15
CA THR A 13 8.75 3.75 7.52
C THR A 13 8.60 3.33 6.06
N VAL A 14 7.40 2.90 5.69
CA VAL A 14 7.04 2.47 4.34
C VAL A 14 6.23 3.59 3.68
N HIS A 15 6.62 3.93 2.46
CA HIS A 15 5.94 4.91 1.62
C HIS A 15 5.17 4.18 0.51
N LEU A 16 3.85 4.38 0.48
CA LEU A 16 2.94 3.76 -0.47
C LEU A 16 2.23 4.86 -1.30
N PRO A 17 2.86 5.37 -2.36
CA PRO A 17 2.20 6.25 -3.31
C PRO A 17 0.98 5.58 -3.93
N PHE A 18 -0.08 6.34 -4.21
CA PHE A 18 -1.31 5.83 -4.81
C PHE A 18 -1.06 5.14 -6.15
N ALA A 19 -0.10 5.64 -6.94
CA ALA A 19 0.35 4.96 -8.16
C ALA A 19 0.83 3.52 -7.91
N SER A 20 1.57 3.28 -6.81
CA SER A 20 2.02 1.92 -6.43
C SER A 20 0.88 1.02 -5.94
N LEU A 21 -0.25 1.63 -5.57
CA LEU A 21 -1.48 0.95 -5.14
C LEU A 21 -2.49 0.80 -6.30
N GLY A 22 -2.06 1.05 -7.55
CA GLY A 22 -2.87 0.87 -8.75
C GLY A 22 -3.61 2.11 -9.24
N ALA A 23 -3.56 3.24 -8.53
CA ALA A 23 -4.11 4.51 -8.98
C ALA A 23 -3.05 5.33 -9.74
N PHE A 24 -2.72 4.87 -10.96
CA PHE A 24 -1.67 5.46 -11.80
C PHE A 24 -2.01 6.85 -12.34
N ASP A 25 -3.30 7.10 -12.60
CA ASP A 25 -3.83 8.38 -13.07
C ASP A 25 -4.51 9.15 -11.92
N PRO A 26 -4.71 10.48 -12.07
CA PRO A 26 -5.48 11.26 -11.11
C PRO A 26 -6.87 10.67 -10.85
N LEU A 27 -7.23 10.57 -9.58
CA LEU A 27 -8.57 10.14 -9.18
C LEU A 27 -9.52 11.31 -9.35
N HIS A 28 -10.34 11.22 -10.39
CA HIS A 28 -11.36 12.21 -10.71
C HIS A 28 -12.62 11.98 -9.87
N LEU A 29 -12.92 12.92 -8.98
CA LEU A 29 -14.18 13.00 -8.22
C LEU A 29 -15.07 14.06 -8.89
N ARG A 30 -16.28 13.69 -9.31
CA ARG A 30 -17.16 14.55 -10.13
C ARG A 30 -18.59 14.57 -9.61
N GLY A 31 -19.25 15.71 -9.74
CA GLY A 31 -20.62 15.89 -9.26
C GLY A 31 -20.71 16.15 -7.76
N ALA A 32 -21.94 16.18 -7.25
CA ALA A 32 -22.22 16.59 -5.87
C ALA A 32 -21.72 15.59 -4.81
N ASP A 33 -21.71 14.31 -5.15
CA ASP A 33 -21.31 13.22 -4.27
C ASP A 33 -20.70 12.07 -5.09
N ASP A 34 -19.37 11.95 -5.02
CA ASP A 34 -18.62 10.90 -5.72
C ASP A 34 -17.55 10.32 -4.80
N ALA A 35 -17.23 9.05 -4.98
CA ALA A 35 -16.32 8.31 -4.12
C ALA A 35 -15.31 7.49 -4.93
N ARG A 36 -14.08 7.46 -4.44
CA ARG A 36 -13.00 6.61 -4.93
C ARG A 36 -12.38 5.87 -3.75
N THR A 37 -11.90 4.66 -4.03
CA THR A 37 -11.29 3.80 -3.02
C THR A 37 -9.93 3.35 -3.51
N ILE A 38 -8.93 3.45 -2.63
CA ILE A 38 -7.58 2.93 -2.84
C ILE A 38 -7.39 1.79 -1.85
N ASN A 39 -6.87 0.66 -2.34
CA ASN A 39 -6.60 -0.49 -1.50
C ASN A 39 -5.11 -0.52 -1.12
N ALA A 40 -4.83 -0.73 0.16
CA ALA A 40 -3.49 -0.96 0.68
C ALA A 40 -3.50 -2.24 1.52
N GLY A 41 -2.43 -3.02 1.50
CA GLY A 41 -2.28 -4.15 2.41
C GLY A 41 -1.13 -3.91 3.38
N VAL A 42 -1.20 -4.59 4.51
CA VAL A 42 -0.13 -4.63 5.51
C VAL A 42 0.34 -6.07 5.60
N ARG A 43 1.66 -6.30 5.52
CA ARG A 43 2.20 -7.66 5.55
C ARG A 43 1.93 -8.34 6.89
N LEU A 44 1.77 -9.66 6.86
CA LEU A 44 1.52 -10.51 8.03
C LEU A 44 2.66 -10.45 9.06
N ASP A 45 3.90 -10.24 8.60
CA ASP A 45 5.10 -10.10 9.43
C ASP A 45 5.36 -8.64 9.88
N ARG A 46 4.35 -7.77 9.74
CA ARG A 46 4.42 -6.35 10.11
C ARG A 46 3.19 -5.94 10.91
N VAL A 47 3.38 -4.97 11.78
CA VAL A 47 2.29 -4.28 12.48
C VAL A 47 2.48 -2.78 12.32
N VAL A 48 1.40 -2.07 12.00
CA VAL A 48 1.40 -0.61 11.89
C VAL A 48 1.44 -0.02 13.29
N THR A 49 2.45 0.80 13.57
CA THR A 49 2.62 1.53 14.84
C THR A 49 2.37 3.03 14.69
N GLY A 50 2.36 3.54 13.47
CA GLY A 50 2.00 4.91 13.13
C GLY A 50 1.54 5.00 11.67
N ALA A 51 0.66 5.94 11.37
CA ALA A 51 0.19 6.12 10.00
C ALA A 51 -0.21 7.56 9.71
N ARG A 52 0.01 7.97 8.46
CA ARG A 52 -0.50 9.24 7.93
C ARG A 52 -0.78 9.12 6.44
N LEU A 53 -1.84 9.80 6.00
CA LEU A 53 -2.13 10.01 4.59
C LEU A 53 -1.62 11.39 4.18
N ARG A 54 -0.65 11.42 3.26
CA ARG A 54 -0.27 12.64 2.56
C ARG A 54 -1.11 12.77 1.32
N LEU A 55 -2.15 13.59 1.39
CA LEU A 55 -3.09 13.79 0.32
C LEU A 55 -2.69 15.01 -0.52
N THR A 56 -2.45 14.81 -1.81
CA THR A 56 -2.19 15.89 -2.77
C THR A 56 -3.37 16.00 -3.74
N TYR A 57 -4.04 17.14 -3.80
CA TYR A 57 -5.29 17.30 -4.53
C TYR A 57 -5.50 18.73 -5.03
N ALA A 58 -6.39 18.89 -6.00
CA ALA A 58 -6.91 20.18 -6.47
C ALA A 58 -8.44 20.11 -6.52
N TYR A 59 -9.10 21.26 -6.43
CA TYR A 59 -10.56 21.34 -6.42
C TYR A 59 -11.05 22.61 -7.10
N SER A 60 -12.31 22.57 -7.51
CA SER A 60 -12.95 23.64 -8.27
C SER A 60 -13.00 24.97 -7.48
N PRO A 61 -12.62 26.10 -8.11
CA PRO A 61 -12.79 27.43 -7.51
C PRO A 61 -14.26 27.90 -7.49
N SER A 62 -15.17 27.16 -8.14
CA SER A 62 -16.60 27.48 -8.19
C SER A 62 -17.41 26.85 -7.06
N LEU A 63 -16.76 26.15 -6.12
CA LEU A 63 -17.47 25.51 -5.00
C LEU A 63 -17.88 26.50 -3.92
N VAL A 64 -18.99 26.18 -3.25
CA VAL A 64 -19.39 26.79 -1.99
C VAL A 64 -18.57 26.13 -0.87
N PHE A 65 -17.43 26.73 -0.56
CA PHE A 65 -16.42 26.14 0.34
C PHE A 65 -16.93 25.75 1.74
N PRO A 66 -17.80 26.52 2.42
CA PRO A 66 -18.29 26.13 3.74
C PRO A 66 -19.12 24.82 3.76
N MET A 67 -19.64 24.39 2.61
CA MET A 67 -20.44 23.16 2.47
C MET A 67 -19.71 22.08 1.69
N SER A 68 -18.61 22.42 1.02
CA SER A 68 -17.87 21.51 0.16
C SER A 68 -16.59 21.03 0.85
N HIS A 69 -16.36 19.73 0.82
CA HIS A 69 -15.24 19.11 1.50
C HIS A 69 -14.91 17.74 0.91
N LEU A 70 -13.73 17.24 1.25
CA LEU A 70 -13.36 15.85 0.99
C LEU A 70 -13.40 15.05 2.28
N LYS A 71 -14.22 14.00 2.32
CA LYS A 71 -14.23 13.03 3.42
C LYS A 71 -13.17 11.97 3.14
N VAL A 72 -12.35 11.68 4.14
CA VAL A 72 -11.38 10.60 4.12
C VAL A 72 -11.84 9.53 5.11
N SER A 73 -11.95 8.29 4.64
CA SER A 73 -12.29 7.15 5.47
C SER A 73 -11.24 6.04 5.37
N MET A 74 -11.14 5.27 6.44
CA MET A 74 -10.33 4.06 6.54
C MET A 74 -11.27 2.91 6.90
N ASN A 75 -11.37 1.90 6.04
CA ASN A 75 -12.20 0.71 6.27
C ASN A 75 -13.67 1.04 6.57
N GLY A 76 -14.19 2.09 5.92
CA GLY A 76 -15.56 2.58 6.09
C GLY A 76 -15.75 3.60 7.21
N GLU A 77 -14.77 3.78 8.10
CA GLU A 77 -14.83 4.75 9.20
C GLU A 77 -14.21 6.09 8.81
N VAL A 78 -14.89 7.20 9.07
CA VAL A 78 -14.39 8.54 8.71
C VAL A 78 -13.25 8.92 9.65
N VAL A 79 -12.05 9.10 9.09
CA VAL A 79 -10.85 9.49 9.84
C VAL A 79 -10.56 10.98 9.74
N ALA A 80 -11.01 11.64 8.66
CA ALA A 80 -10.86 13.07 8.51
C ALA A 80 -11.93 13.68 7.59
N THR A 81 -12.19 14.96 7.80
CA THR A 81 -12.89 15.82 6.85
C THR A 81 -11.96 16.96 6.47
N VAL A 82 -11.64 17.07 5.19
CA VAL A 82 -10.72 18.05 4.63
C VAL A 82 -11.55 19.20 4.06
N PRO A 83 -11.57 20.37 4.73
CA PRO A 83 -12.33 21.52 4.25
C PRO A 83 -11.64 22.15 3.04
N PHE A 84 -12.45 22.69 2.14
CA PHE A 84 -11.97 23.53 1.04
C PHE A 84 -11.99 25.00 1.43
N ASP A 85 -11.16 25.81 0.77
CA ASP A 85 -11.17 27.26 0.91
C ASP A 85 -10.85 27.97 -0.40
N ALA A 86 -11.23 29.25 -0.47
CA ALA A 86 -11.05 30.09 -1.66
C ALA A 86 -9.58 30.38 -1.98
N THR A 87 -8.73 30.48 -0.97
CA THR A 87 -7.33 30.92 -1.15
C THR A 87 -6.46 29.90 -1.89
N ARG A 88 -6.81 28.61 -1.74
CA ARG A 88 -6.08 27.50 -2.33
C ARG A 88 -6.80 26.87 -3.54
N ALA A 89 -8.03 27.29 -3.83
CA ALA A 89 -8.84 26.72 -4.90
C ALA A 89 -8.21 26.87 -6.29
N GLY A 90 -8.44 25.89 -7.17
CA GLY A 90 -7.86 25.84 -8.51
C GLY A 90 -6.34 25.59 -8.55
N ARG A 91 -5.71 25.27 -7.42
CA ARG A 91 -4.28 24.95 -7.31
C ARG A 91 -4.10 23.61 -6.63
N THR A 92 -2.91 23.03 -6.80
CA THR A 92 -2.51 21.83 -6.07
C THR A 92 -2.24 22.16 -4.61
N VAL A 93 -2.82 21.38 -3.71
CA VAL A 93 -2.68 21.46 -2.26
C VAL A 93 -2.20 20.12 -1.74
N THR A 94 -1.29 20.13 -0.78
CA THR A 94 -0.88 18.92 -0.05
C THR A 94 -1.23 19.07 1.42
N GLN A 95 -1.80 18.01 2.00
CA GLN A 95 -2.17 17.95 3.41
C GLN A 95 -1.76 16.61 4.00
N ASP A 96 -1.10 16.64 5.15
CA ASP A 96 -0.80 15.45 5.95
C ASP A 96 -1.95 15.23 6.94
N ILE A 97 -2.54 14.03 6.91
CA ILE A 97 -3.67 13.61 7.73
C ILE A 97 -3.19 12.45 8.61
N PRO A 98 -3.08 12.62 9.94
CA PRO A 98 -2.73 11.51 10.82
C PRO A 98 -3.86 10.48 10.82
N ILE A 99 -3.50 9.19 10.80
CA ILE A 99 -4.45 8.08 10.87
C ILE A 99 -4.07 7.24 12.09
N ASP A 100 -5.04 6.94 12.94
CA ASP A 100 -4.82 6.05 14.09
C ASP A 100 -4.43 4.64 13.56
N PRO A 101 -3.30 4.06 14.00
CA PRO A 101 -2.87 2.74 13.54
C PRO A 101 -3.90 1.63 13.82
N ARG A 102 -4.82 1.82 14.76
CA ARG A 102 -5.88 0.85 15.08
C ARG A 102 -6.93 0.69 13.98
N TYR A 103 -6.99 1.61 13.02
CA TYR A 103 -7.85 1.44 11.85
C TYR A 103 -7.32 0.43 10.83
N PHE A 104 -6.04 0.03 10.94
CA PHE A 104 -5.42 -0.89 10.00
C PHE A 104 -5.72 -2.35 10.34
N SER A 105 -5.96 -3.11 9.28
CA SER A 105 -6.05 -4.57 9.29
C SER A 105 -5.15 -5.14 8.18
N ASP A 106 -5.30 -6.41 7.84
CA ASP A 106 -4.59 -7.08 6.74
C ASP A 106 -4.79 -6.35 5.39
N PHE A 107 -6.03 -6.01 5.07
CA PHE A 107 -6.42 -5.32 3.84
C PHE A 107 -7.22 -4.07 4.20
N ASN A 108 -6.82 -2.96 3.60
CA ASN A 108 -7.21 -1.63 4.02
C ASN A 108 -7.81 -0.87 2.84
N GLN A 109 -8.97 -0.26 3.03
CA GLN A 109 -9.65 0.58 2.05
C GLN A 109 -9.58 2.05 2.48
N ILE A 110 -8.81 2.84 1.74
CA ILE A 110 -8.79 4.30 1.89
C ILE A 110 -9.91 4.86 1.00
N GLY A 111 -10.96 5.37 1.62
CA GLY A 111 -12.07 6.01 0.93
C GLY A 111 -11.87 7.51 0.83
N LEU A 112 -12.07 8.05 -0.37
CA LEU A 112 -12.06 9.49 -0.65
C LEU A 112 -13.42 9.84 -1.24
N ARG A 113 -14.19 10.67 -0.56
CA ARG A 113 -15.53 11.07 -1.00
C ARG A 113 -15.65 12.57 -1.07
N LEU A 114 -15.95 13.08 -2.26
CA LEU A 114 -16.25 14.48 -2.48
C LEU A 114 -17.70 14.76 -2.05
N ILE A 115 -17.89 15.80 -1.26
CA ILE A 115 -19.18 16.45 -1.06
C ILE A 115 -19.02 17.86 -1.61
N ALA A 116 -19.79 18.20 -2.63
CA ALA A 116 -19.59 19.44 -3.38
C ALA A 116 -20.91 20.14 -3.69
N HIS A 117 -20.90 21.46 -3.49
CA HIS A 117 -21.97 22.39 -3.80
C HIS A 117 -21.38 23.57 -4.57
N TYR A 118 -22.11 24.17 -5.51
CA TYR A 118 -21.66 25.32 -6.31
C TYR A 118 -22.60 26.52 -6.24
N THR A 119 -23.79 26.39 -5.64
CA THR A 119 -24.68 27.52 -5.39
C THR A 119 -25.56 27.29 -4.15
N LEU A 120 -25.96 28.38 -3.48
CA LEU A 120 -26.89 28.35 -2.35
C LEU A 120 -28.29 28.86 -2.72
N ASP A 121 -28.39 29.64 -3.80
CA ASP A 121 -29.57 30.46 -4.10
C ASP A 121 -30.52 29.78 -5.09
N HIS A 122 -30.07 28.70 -5.73
CA HIS A 122 -30.79 28.01 -6.80
C HIS A 122 -30.69 26.49 -6.64
N CYS A 123 -31.57 25.77 -7.35
CA CYS A 123 -31.45 24.31 -7.46
C CYS A 123 -30.14 23.96 -8.18
N GLU A 124 -29.35 23.06 -7.58
CA GLU A 124 -28.10 22.59 -8.16
C GLU A 124 -28.35 21.50 -9.21
N ASP A 125 -27.62 21.56 -10.32
CA ASP A 125 -27.43 20.38 -11.18
C ASP A 125 -26.34 19.48 -10.57
N PRO A 126 -26.67 18.27 -10.10
CA PRO A 126 -25.70 17.37 -9.47
C PRO A 126 -24.58 16.90 -10.42
N SER A 127 -24.75 17.10 -11.73
CA SER A 127 -23.78 16.76 -12.77
C SER A 127 -23.01 17.96 -13.32
N SER A 128 -23.21 19.15 -12.74
CA SER A 128 -22.53 20.38 -13.15
C SER A 128 -21.01 20.21 -13.25
N SER A 129 -20.42 20.72 -14.33
CA SER A 129 -18.97 20.70 -14.53
C SER A 129 -18.18 21.53 -13.51
N ALA A 130 -18.87 22.36 -12.72
CA ALA A 130 -18.28 23.09 -11.60
C ALA A 130 -17.95 22.17 -10.40
N LEU A 131 -18.55 20.98 -10.31
CA LEU A 131 -18.45 20.07 -9.19
C LEU A 131 -17.32 19.06 -9.42
N TRP A 132 -16.10 19.43 -9.03
CA TRP A 132 -14.95 18.53 -9.18
C TRP A 132 -13.88 18.71 -8.10
N ALA A 133 -13.22 17.59 -7.81
CA ALA A 133 -11.94 17.52 -7.13
C ALA A 133 -11.08 16.43 -7.81
N ASP A 134 -9.78 16.66 -7.89
CA ASP A 134 -8.81 15.73 -8.46
C ASP A 134 -7.77 15.39 -7.41
N VAL A 135 -7.60 14.10 -7.14
CA VAL A 135 -6.56 13.61 -6.22
C VAL A 135 -5.39 13.06 -7.03
N SER A 136 -4.20 13.60 -6.78
CA SER A 136 -2.99 13.25 -7.49
C SER A 136 -2.54 11.82 -7.19
N PRO A 137 -2.01 11.08 -8.18
CA PRO A 137 -1.38 9.77 -7.98
C PRO A 137 -0.10 9.84 -7.11
N THR A 138 0.42 11.06 -6.88
CA THR A 138 1.54 11.32 -5.95
C THR A 138 1.11 11.40 -4.49
N SER A 139 -0.19 11.34 -4.19
CA SER A 139 -0.67 11.13 -2.81
C SER A 139 -0.12 9.80 -2.29
N GLU A 140 0.20 9.73 -1.00
CA GLU A 140 0.84 8.54 -0.43
C GLU A 140 0.28 8.21 0.95
N LEU A 141 0.08 6.92 1.18
CA LEU A 141 -0.08 6.37 2.53
C LEU A 141 1.32 6.10 3.09
N ILE A 142 1.59 6.58 4.30
CA ILE A 142 2.89 6.44 4.95
C ILE A 142 2.65 5.70 6.26
N LEU A 143 3.32 4.58 6.42
CA LEU A 143 3.17 3.66 7.54
C LEU A 143 4.49 3.54 8.29
N ASP A 144 4.46 3.72 9.60
CA ASP A 144 5.52 3.26 10.47
C ASP A 144 5.18 1.84 10.90
N GLU A 145 6.06 0.90 10.58
CA GLU A 145 5.82 -0.53 10.82
C GLU A 145 6.90 -1.12 11.72
N SER A 146 6.49 -2.03 12.60
CA SER A 146 7.40 -2.87 13.39
C SER A 146 7.28 -4.32 12.94
N PRO A 147 8.38 -5.11 12.95
CA PRO A 147 8.29 -6.52 12.58
C PRO A 147 7.49 -7.31 13.62
N VAL A 148 6.83 -8.35 13.13
CA VAL A 148 6.19 -9.39 13.94
C VAL A 148 6.84 -10.71 13.60
N ARG A 149 7.29 -11.44 14.63
CA ARG A 149 7.86 -12.78 14.43
C ARG A 149 6.72 -13.75 14.14
N LEU A 150 6.73 -14.30 12.92
CA LEU A 150 5.83 -15.39 12.56
C LEU A 150 6.30 -16.71 13.21
N PRO A 151 5.37 -17.59 13.62
CA PRO A 151 5.72 -18.93 14.03
C PRO A 151 6.34 -19.70 12.86
N ASN A 152 7.25 -20.63 13.17
CA ASN A 152 7.82 -21.52 12.17
C ASN A 152 6.82 -22.64 11.85
N ASP A 153 5.81 -22.32 11.05
CA ASP A 153 4.71 -23.22 10.68
C ASP A 153 4.49 -23.23 9.15
N LEU A 154 4.54 -24.41 8.54
CA LEU A 154 4.32 -24.59 7.10
C LEU A 154 2.90 -24.21 6.68
N ALA A 155 1.93 -24.17 7.60
CA ALA A 155 0.58 -23.68 7.32
C ALA A 155 0.55 -22.20 6.91
N LEU A 156 1.61 -21.44 7.21
CA LEU A 156 1.75 -20.04 6.81
C LEU A 156 2.34 -19.85 5.40
N LEU A 157 2.82 -20.92 4.76
CA LEU A 157 3.31 -20.81 3.39
C LEU A 157 2.22 -20.23 2.48
N PRO A 158 2.53 -19.23 1.64
CA PRO A 158 3.88 -18.86 1.19
C PRO A 158 4.61 -17.78 2.00
N ALA A 159 4.08 -17.31 3.13
CA ALA A 159 4.76 -16.35 3.99
C ALA A 159 5.98 -16.99 4.70
N PRO A 160 7.05 -16.21 5.00
CA PRO A 160 7.22 -14.78 4.74
C PRO A 160 7.78 -14.47 3.34
N PHE A 161 7.99 -15.48 2.49
CA PHE A 161 8.61 -15.32 1.17
C PHE A 161 7.71 -14.60 0.16
N PHE A 162 6.40 -14.75 0.31
CA PHE A 162 5.39 -14.00 -0.42
C PHE A 162 4.24 -13.65 0.51
N ASP A 163 3.81 -12.40 0.48
CA ASP A 163 2.56 -11.97 1.12
C ASP A 163 1.65 -11.33 0.08
N ARG A 164 0.41 -11.82 -0.02
CA ARG A 164 -0.63 -11.28 -0.89
C ARG A 164 -1.07 -9.85 -0.55
N ARG A 165 -0.74 -9.37 0.64
CA ARG A 165 -1.05 -8.01 1.13
C ARG A 165 0.00 -6.99 0.70
N ASP A 166 1.19 -7.46 0.31
CA ASP A 166 2.19 -6.61 -0.33
C ASP A 166 1.79 -6.44 -1.81
N ASN A 167 1.75 -5.20 -2.30
CA ASN A 167 1.42 -4.88 -3.69
C ASN A 167 2.68 -4.61 -4.54
N GLY A 168 3.86 -4.56 -3.92
CA GLY A 168 5.12 -4.30 -4.59
C GLY A 168 5.64 -5.49 -5.41
N LEU A 169 6.62 -5.20 -6.27
CA LEU A 169 7.40 -6.21 -7.01
C LEU A 169 7.95 -7.27 -6.05
N LEU A 170 7.65 -8.55 -6.30
CA LEU A 170 8.25 -9.63 -5.53
C LEU A 170 9.74 -9.74 -5.88
N ARG A 171 10.63 -9.38 -4.95
CA ARG A 171 12.05 -9.67 -5.05
C ARG A 171 12.41 -10.70 -3.99
N LEU A 172 12.67 -11.93 -4.42
CA LEU A 172 12.90 -13.06 -3.52
C LEU A 172 14.22 -13.75 -3.86
N PRO A 173 15.30 -13.50 -3.11
CA PRO A 173 16.59 -14.16 -3.32
C PRO A 173 16.53 -15.68 -3.17
N PHE A 174 17.19 -16.38 -4.09
CA PHE A 174 17.44 -17.81 -4.02
C PHE A 174 18.91 -18.05 -3.66
N VAL A 175 19.16 -18.78 -2.59
CA VAL A 175 20.51 -19.19 -2.17
C VAL A 175 20.74 -20.62 -2.61
N LEU A 176 21.73 -20.81 -3.50
CA LEU A 176 22.10 -22.10 -4.08
C LEU A 176 23.53 -22.48 -3.66
N PRO A 177 23.87 -23.79 -3.64
CA PRO A 177 25.25 -24.26 -3.49
C PRO A 177 26.15 -23.68 -4.59
N ALA A 178 27.45 -23.62 -4.34
CA ALA A 178 28.43 -23.12 -5.32
C ALA A 178 28.44 -23.92 -6.65
N SER A 179 28.03 -25.18 -6.62
CA SER A 179 27.90 -26.04 -7.80
C SER A 179 26.60 -26.84 -7.69
N PRO A 180 25.45 -26.23 -8.01
CA PRO A 180 24.15 -26.88 -7.87
C PRO A 180 23.98 -27.94 -8.96
N ASP A 181 23.51 -29.12 -8.57
CA ASP A 181 23.19 -30.18 -9.53
C ASP A 181 21.84 -29.91 -10.23
N SER A 182 21.53 -30.74 -11.24
CA SER A 182 20.29 -30.59 -12.02
C SER A 182 19.02 -30.77 -11.18
N ALA A 183 19.07 -31.56 -10.10
CA ALA A 183 17.95 -31.74 -9.19
C ALA A 183 17.69 -30.49 -8.34
N THR A 184 18.75 -29.86 -7.84
CA THR A 184 18.71 -28.59 -7.09
C THR A 184 18.18 -27.47 -7.97
N LEU A 185 18.71 -27.34 -9.19
CA LEU A 185 18.24 -26.34 -10.16
C LEU A 185 16.77 -26.54 -10.54
N ARG A 186 16.34 -27.80 -10.73
CA ARG A 186 14.92 -28.12 -10.99
C ARG A 186 14.04 -27.70 -9.82
N SER A 187 14.44 -28.02 -8.59
CA SER A 187 13.68 -27.65 -7.39
C SER A 187 13.57 -26.13 -7.23
N ALA A 188 14.66 -25.41 -7.45
CA ALA A 188 14.65 -23.94 -7.48
C ALA A 188 13.72 -23.40 -8.56
N GLY A 189 13.74 -23.99 -9.76
CA GLY A 189 12.84 -23.65 -10.85
C GLY A 189 11.36 -23.84 -10.50
N VAL A 190 10.99 -24.97 -9.87
CA VAL A 190 9.61 -25.23 -9.43
C VAL A 190 9.14 -24.19 -8.42
N LEU A 191 9.95 -23.88 -7.41
CA LEU A 191 9.62 -22.87 -6.41
C LEU A 191 9.50 -21.48 -7.03
N ALA A 192 10.44 -21.09 -7.89
CA ALA A 192 10.40 -19.82 -8.60
C ALA A 192 9.17 -19.70 -9.51
N SER A 193 8.77 -20.77 -10.19
CA SER A 193 7.52 -20.81 -10.97
C SER A 193 6.29 -20.65 -10.09
N TRP A 194 6.22 -21.29 -8.93
CA TRP A 194 5.10 -21.15 -8.00
C TRP A 194 5.00 -19.72 -7.44
N PHE A 195 6.10 -19.14 -6.96
CA PHE A 195 6.12 -17.75 -6.50
C PHE A 195 5.83 -16.76 -7.64
N GLY A 196 6.29 -17.04 -8.86
CA GLY A 196 5.98 -16.25 -10.04
C GLY A 196 4.49 -16.25 -10.35
N ALA A 197 3.83 -17.42 -10.28
CA ALA A 197 2.40 -17.55 -10.47
C ALA A 197 1.59 -16.84 -9.36
N LEU A 198 2.10 -16.78 -8.13
CA LEU A 198 1.47 -16.02 -7.04
C LEU A 198 1.62 -14.50 -7.23
N ALA A 199 2.75 -14.04 -7.77
CA ALA A 199 3.01 -12.62 -7.99
C ALA A 199 2.30 -12.04 -9.21
N ASP A 200 2.04 -12.85 -10.24
CA ASP A 200 1.22 -12.56 -11.44
C ASP A 200 1.21 -11.08 -11.87
N TYR A 201 0.28 -10.28 -11.35
CA TYR A 201 0.05 -8.87 -11.71
C TYR A 201 1.17 -7.89 -11.31
N ARG A 202 1.98 -8.19 -10.28
CA ARG A 202 3.01 -7.26 -9.74
C ARG A 202 4.44 -7.63 -10.12
N GLN A 203 4.61 -8.64 -10.99
CA GLN A 203 5.89 -9.18 -11.43
C GLN A 203 6.73 -9.81 -10.30
N ALA A 204 7.76 -10.57 -10.69
CA ALA A 204 8.71 -11.17 -9.75
C ALA A 204 10.16 -11.13 -10.27
N ARG A 205 11.11 -11.12 -9.33
CA ARG A 205 12.55 -11.19 -9.54
C ARG A 205 13.14 -12.17 -8.52
N PHE A 206 13.87 -13.16 -9.02
CA PHE A 206 14.51 -14.19 -8.19
C PHE A 206 16.04 -14.11 -8.34
N PRO A 207 16.70 -13.12 -7.70
CA PRO A 207 18.15 -13.01 -7.77
C PRO A 207 18.81 -14.22 -7.09
N VAL A 208 19.87 -14.75 -7.69
CA VAL A 208 20.66 -15.82 -7.08
C VAL A 208 21.75 -15.20 -6.20
N ALA A 209 21.87 -15.65 -4.96
CA ALA A 209 22.88 -15.21 -4.01
C ALA A 209 23.72 -16.38 -3.50
N ALA A 210 24.99 -16.13 -3.21
CA ALA A 210 25.90 -17.13 -2.63
C ALA A 210 25.77 -17.25 -1.11
N THR A 211 25.27 -16.21 -0.45
CA THR A 211 25.08 -16.13 1.00
C THR A 211 23.69 -15.62 1.33
N LEU A 212 23.22 -15.93 2.54
CA LEU A 212 21.96 -15.38 3.04
C LEU A 212 22.04 -13.84 3.15
N PRO A 213 20.98 -13.12 2.74
CA PRO A 213 20.87 -11.68 3.00
C PRO A 213 20.79 -11.43 4.51
N ALA A 214 21.31 -10.29 4.96
CA ALA A 214 21.33 -9.93 6.38
C ALA A 214 20.00 -9.35 6.87
N ASP A 215 19.20 -8.81 5.96
CA ASP A 215 18.05 -7.94 6.20
C ASP A 215 16.82 -8.32 5.35
N ASP A 216 16.83 -9.47 4.67
CA ASP A 216 15.75 -9.92 3.79
C ASP A 216 15.46 -11.42 3.95
N GLN A 217 14.34 -11.88 3.42
CA GLN A 217 13.98 -13.29 3.35
C GLN A 217 14.65 -13.94 2.13
N ALA A 218 15.04 -15.21 2.23
CA ALA A 218 15.61 -15.95 1.09
C ALA A 218 15.17 -17.40 1.08
N VAL A 219 15.00 -17.95 -0.12
CA VAL A 219 14.74 -19.37 -0.33
C VAL A 219 16.08 -20.08 -0.50
N VAL A 220 16.44 -20.91 0.48
CA VAL A 220 17.62 -21.78 0.38
C VAL A 220 17.21 -23.09 -0.26
N VAL A 221 17.86 -23.47 -1.35
CA VAL A 221 17.64 -24.77 -2.01
C VAL A 221 18.95 -25.52 -1.98
N GLY A 222 18.96 -26.72 -1.43
CA GLY A 222 20.15 -27.56 -1.36
C GLY A 222 19.79 -28.98 -0.97
N THR A 223 20.79 -29.83 -0.84
CA THR A 223 20.61 -31.18 -0.32
C THR A 223 20.44 -31.13 1.19
N ALA A 224 19.62 -32.04 1.73
CA ALA A 224 19.52 -32.20 3.18
C ALA A 224 20.91 -32.50 3.75
N ALA A 225 21.31 -31.79 4.81
CA ALA A 225 22.51 -32.14 5.56
C ALA A 225 22.28 -33.52 6.18
N THR A 226 23.08 -34.50 5.76
CA THR A 226 23.15 -35.83 6.38
C THR A 226 23.87 -35.77 7.72
#